data_AF-A0A7S3YMY4-F1
#
_entry.id   AF-A0A7S3YMY4-F1
#
_cell.length_a   1.000
_cell.length_b   1.000
_cell.length_c   1.000
_cell.angle_alpha   90.00
_cell.angle_beta   90.00
_cell.angle_gamma   90.00
#
_symmetry.space_group_name_H-M   'P 1'
#
loop_
_entity.id
_entity.type
_entity.pdbx_description
1 polymer ?
#
loop_
_entity_poly.entity_id
_entity_poly.type
_entity_poly.pdbx_seq_one_letter_code
_entity_poly.pdbx_strand_id
1 'polypeptide(L)'
;DTALLFRILVTGTSHRRHVKLQRWTIAHAQIGWKIKDPDGVNAAKTQVDLNASCFNEEFVCIETKPQKSPADPSIWVKKGSSLEPVTEDDVLHKRQLPTFDNALSQEDSEYLLSSLTTPYMRIPIVVSFFATKDRVSALLNQELQNLLESVLFEPMRWTPENAAEIRFVPAKNQDLVGCPHGLLLNELEHAPDILLNSMVKLTRDALELNTGSYSSSSTTIILFLIRLLSGVHRFLTYLLTEKKDLDGAKRKILEAHGTEIQKCLLDESRPILVQWEQQAQQQNDLRSSCIMNAHLAVLYRGLGPQSMSL
;
A
#
# COMPACT_ATOMS: atom_id res chain seq x y z
N ASP A 1 -10.44 -4.04 -21.88
CA ASP A 1 -10.20 -2.76 -21.18
C ASP A 1 -8.92 -2.82 -20.37
N THR A 2 -7.95 -1.97 -20.71
CA THR A 2 -6.65 -1.93 -20.05
C THR A 2 -6.69 -0.89 -18.94
N ALA A 3 -6.71 -1.33 -17.69
CA ALA A 3 -6.54 -0.44 -16.54
C ALA A 3 -5.03 -0.19 -16.33
N LEU A 4 -4.61 1.07 -16.39
CA LEU A 4 -3.23 1.48 -16.12
C LEU A 4 -3.17 2.17 -14.76
N LEU A 5 -2.39 1.60 -13.85
CA LEU A 5 -2.13 2.17 -12.52
C LEU A 5 -0.83 2.97 -12.59
N PHE A 6 -0.88 4.23 -12.18
CA PHE A 6 0.27 5.11 -12.23
C PHE A 6 0.69 5.52 -10.83
N ARG A 7 1.97 5.31 -10.50
CA ARG A 7 2.61 5.91 -9.33
C ARG A 7 3.39 7.13 -9.80
N ILE A 8 2.86 8.32 -9.59
CA ILE A 8 3.54 9.56 -9.95
C ILE A 8 4.55 9.89 -8.85
N LEU A 9 5.84 9.67 -9.16
CA LEU A 9 6.97 10.08 -8.33
C LEU A 9 7.55 11.36 -8.92
N VAL A 10 7.28 12.50 -8.27
CA VAL A 10 7.93 13.77 -8.62
C VAL A 10 9.30 13.79 -7.97
N THR A 11 10.32 13.32 -8.68
CA THR A 11 11.72 13.48 -8.26
C THR A 11 12.22 14.83 -8.74
N GLY A 12 12.64 15.70 -7.81
CA GLY A 12 13.30 16.95 -8.17
C GLY A 12 14.53 16.64 -9.03
N THR A 13 14.52 17.07 -10.30
CA THR A 13 15.71 16.98 -11.15
C THR A 13 16.83 17.79 -10.50
N SER A 14 18.04 17.26 -10.46
CA SER A 14 19.25 17.83 -9.86
C SER A 14 19.67 19.21 -10.40
N HIS A 15 18.93 19.78 -11.34
CA HIS A 15 19.11 21.14 -11.80
C HIS A 15 18.29 22.08 -10.92
N ARG A 16 18.98 22.92 -10.14
CA ARG A 16 18.42 24.07 -9.40
C ARG A 16 17.39 24.80 -10.26
N ARG A 17 16.11 24.48 -10.10
CA ARG A 17 15.00 25.25 -10.66
C ARG A 17 14.16 25.72 -9.49
N HIS A 18 14.21 27.02 -9.25
CA HIS A 18 13.42 27.65 -8.21
C HIS A 18 11.95 27.58 -8.61
N VAL A 19 11.19 26.65 -8.02
CA VAL A 19 9.73 26.71 -8.05
C VAL A 19 9.33 28.00 -7.34
N LYS A 20 8.60 28.89 -8.02
CA LYS A 20 8.09 30.12 -7.40
C LYS A 20 7.23 29.73 -6.20
N LEU A 21 7.54 30.31 -5.04
CA LEU A 21 6.79 30.10 -3.81
C LEU A 21 5.44 30.81 -3.97
N GLN A 22 4.41 30.06 -4.32
CA GLN A 22 3.02 30.53 -4.36
C GLN A 22 2.08 29.45 -3.81
N ARG A 23 0.86 29.85 -3.48
CA ARG A 23 -0.16 28.94 -2.98
C ARG A 23 -0.77 28.19 -4.16
N TRP A 24 -0.34 26.95 -4.33
CA TRP A 24 -0.86 26.05 -5.35
C TRP A 24 -2.15 25.37 -4.86
N THR A 25 -3.09 25.15 -5.79
CA THR A 25 -4.39 24.51 -5.53
C THR A 25 -4.64 23.42 -6.56
N ILE A 26 -5.64 22.56 -6.33
CA ILE A 26 -6.01 21.45 -7.24
C ILE A 26 -6.30 21.96 -8.67
N ALA A 27 -6.80 23.18 -8.82
CA ALA A 27 -7.05 23.81 -10.12
C ALA A 27 -5.77 24.03 -10.98
N HIS A 28 -4.59 23.94 -10.37
CA HIS A 28 -3.29 24.12 -11.03
C HIS A 28 -2.60 22.80 -11.40
N ALA A 29 -3.30 21.66 -11.25
CA ALA A 29 -2.83 20.35 -11.66
C ALA A 29 -3.74 19.81 -12.78
N GLN A 30 -3.16 19.35 -13.88
CA GLN A 30 -3.88 18.63 -14.94
C GLN A 30 -3.15 17.32 -15.24
N ILE A 31 -3.89 16.26 -15.54
CA ILE A 31 -3.32 14.98 -15.98
C ILE A 31 -4.00 14.60 -17.29
N GLY A 32 -3.20 14.30 -18.30
CA GLY A 32 -3.61 13.72 -19.57
C GLY A 32 -2.73 12.52 -19.91
N TRP A 33 -3.22 11.61 -20.72
CA TRP A 33 -2.44 10.47 -21.21
C TRP A 33 -2.73 10.19 -22.67
N LYS A 34 -1.77 9.59 -23.36
CA LYS A 34 -1.92 9.12 -24.74
C LYS A 34 -1.26 7.75 -24.89
N ILE A 35 -2.00 6.80 -25.46
CA ILE A 35 -1.46 5.49 -25.81
C ILE A 35 -0.89 5.59 -27.23
N LYS A 36 0.37 5.20 -27.42
CA LYS A 36 0.96 5.05 -28.76
C LYS A 36 0.55 3.67 -29.32
N ASP A 37 0.02 3.65 -30.54
CA ASP A 37 -0.58 2.48 -31.23
C ASP A 37 -1.81 1.84 -30.55
N PRO A 38 -3.02 2.41 -30.73
CA PRO A 38 -4.26 1.82 -30.22
C PRO A 38 -4.67 0.52 -30.94
N ASP A 39 -4.25 0.32 -32.19
CA ASP A 39 -4.74 -0.76 -33.08
C ASP A 39 -3.85 -2.02 -33.06
N GLY A 40 -2.78 -2.03 -32.27
CA GLY A 40 -1.80 -3.11 -32.21
C GLY A 40 -1.28 -3.35 -30.81
N VAL A 41 -2.16 -3.77 -29.89
CA VAL A 41 -1.82 -4.03 -28.48
C VAL A 41 -0.91 -5.25 -28.37
N ASN A 42 0.39 -5.05 -28.60
CA ASN A 42 1.41 -5.96 -28.12
C ASN A 42 1.88 -5.43 -26.75
N ALA A 43 1.43 -6.09 -25.67
CA ALA A 43 1.69 -5.68 -24.29
C ALA A 43 3.19 -5.47 -23.96
N ALA A 44 4.11 -6.05 -24.75
CA ALA A 44 5.55 -5.86 -24.60
C ALA A 44 6.09 -4.56 -25.23
N LYS A 45 5.33 -3.90 -26.10
CA LYS A 45 5.72 -2.70 -26.88
C LYS A 45 4.81 -1.49 -26.68
N THR A 46 3.65 -1.65 -26.05
CA THR A 46 2.74 -0.53 -25.78
C THR A 46 3.42 0.47 -24.85
N GLN A 47 3.75 1.64 -25.40
CA GLN A 47 4.23 2.79 -24.65
C GLN A 47 3.04 3.69 -24.29
N VAL A 48 2.98 4.11 -23.03
CA VAL A 48 1.99 5.07 -22.55
C VAL A 48 2.71 6.36 -22.23
N ASP A 49 2.38 7.42 -22.96
CA ASP A 49 2.82 8.76 -22.63
C ASP A 49 1.85 9.32 -21.60
N LEU A 50 2.35 9.60 -20.40
CA LEU A 50 1.63 10.32 -19.36
C LEU A 50 2.10 11.77 -19.35
N ASN A 51 1.18 12.69 -19.59
CA ASN A 51 1.43 14.12 -19.44
C ASN A 51 0.76 14.57 -18.15
N ALA A 52 1.54 14.74 -17.09
CA ALA A 52 1.07 15.38 -15.87
C ALA A 52 1.59 16.81 -15.87
N SER A 53 0.72 17.81 -15.81
CA SER A 53 1.14 19.19 -15.58
C SER A 53 0.81 19.60 -14.15
N CYS A 54 1.81 20.19 -13.50
CA CYS A 54 1.61 20.85 -12.22
C CYS A 54 2.52 22.08 -12.22
N PHE A 55 2.13 23.12 -11.51
CA PHE A 55 2.93 24.33 -11.40
C PHE A 55 3.13 25.14 -12.70
N ASN A 56 2.21 25.03 -13.66
CA ASN A 56 2.38 25.51 -15.05
C ASN A 56 3.59 24.90 -15.78
N GLU A 57 4.11 23.77 -15.28
CA GLU A 57 5.13 22.97 -15.96
C GLU A 57 4.51 21.64 -16.40
N GLU A 58 4.78 21.24 -17.63
CA GLU A 58 4.39 19.93 -18.17
C GLU A 58 5.47 18.91 -17.83
N PHE A 59 5.14 17.92 -17.02
CA PHE A 59 5.97 16.77 -16.73
C PHE A 59 5.54 15.65 -17.68
N VAL A 60 6.34 15.45 -18.73
CA VAL A 60 6.21 14.30 -19.61
C VAL A 60 6.86 13.11 -18.90
N CYS A 61 6.07 12.14 -18.49
CA CYS A 61 6.58 10.83 -18.07
C CYS A 61 6.95 10.04 -19.33
N ILE A 62 8.24 10.01 -19.64
CA ILE A 62 8.80 9.29 -20.79
C ILE A 62 8.96 7.82 -20.43
N GLU A 63 8.36 6.95 -21.27
CA GLU A 63 8.69 5.54 -21.48
C GLU A 63 8.92 4.67 -20.23
N THR A 64 7.85 4.34 -19.52
CA THR A 64 7.89 3.22 -18.57
C THR A 64 7.16 2.02 -19.15
N LYS A 65 7.83 0.86 -19.16
CA LYS A 65 7.15 -0.41 -19.47
C LYS A 65 6.05 -0.62 -18.43
N PRO A 66 4.86 -1.12 -18.82
CA PRO A 66 3.83 -1.49 -17.86
C PRO A 66 4.43 -2.40 -16.79
N GLN A 67 4.49 -1.92 -15.54
CA GLN A 67 4.91 -2.75 -14.42
C GLN A 67 3.70 -3.54 -13.95
N LYS A 68 3.86 -4.85 -13.83
CA LYS A 68 2.83 -5.69 -13.21
C LYS A 68 2.86 -5.44 -11.70
N SER A 69 1.67 -5.36 -11.11
CA SER A 69 1.50 -5.23 -9.66
C SER A 69 2.14 -6.43 -8.93
N PRO A 70 2.97 -6.22 -7.89
CA PRO A 70 3.40 -7.29 -6.99
C PRO A 70 2.27 -8.16 -6.42
N ALA A 71 1.06 -7.60 -6.31
CA ALA A 71 -0.15 -8.29 -5.86
C ALA A 71 -0.90 -9.02 -6.99
N ASP A 72 -0.40 -8.99 -8.23
CA ASP A 72 -0.93 -9.78 -9.34
C ASP A 72 -0.36 -11.22 -9.28
N PRO A 73 -1.20 -12.24 -8.99
CA PRO A 73 -0.76 -13.64 -8.94
C PRO A 73 -0.18 -14.13 -10.28
N SER A 74 -0.43 -13.45 -11.42
CA SER A 74 0.14 -13.81 -12.72
C SER A 74 1.66 -13.76 -12.76
N ILE A 75 2.29 -12.91 -11.95
CA ILE A 75 3.75 -12.81 -11.83
C ILE A 75 4.34 -14.10 -11.26
N TRP A 76 3.63 -14.69 -10.30
CA TRP A 76 4.12 -15.81 -9.50
C TRP A 76 3.72 -17.15 -10.08
N VAL A 77 2.59 -17.25 -10.77
CA VAL A 77 1.98 -18.52 -11.21
C VAL A 77 2.25 -18.81 -12.69
N LYS A 78 2.01 -17.86 -13.60
CA LYS A 78 2.07 -18.11 -15.06
C LYS A 78 3.45 -17.72 -15.63
N LYS A 79 4.07 -18.62 -16.41
CA LYS A 79 5.23 -18.29 -17.26
C LYS A 79 4.73 -17.77 -18.61
N GLY A 80 4.64 -16.46 -18.78
CA GLY A 80 4.30 -15.82 -20.06
C GLY A 80 3.12 -14.85 -19.99
N SER A 81 2.86 -14.16 -21.11
CA SER A 81 1.81 -13.15 -21.27
C SER A 81 0.46 -13.78 -21.59
N SER A 82 -0.04 -14.68 -20.74
CA SER A 82 -1.46 -15.06 -20.81
C SER A 82 -2.31 -13.90 -20.30
N LEU A 83 -3.35 -13.55 -21.06
CA LEU A 83 -4.29 -12.47 -20.73
C LEU A 83 -5.38 -12.94 -19.75
N GLU A 84 -5.49 -14.24 -19.49
CA GLU A 84 -6.51 -14.78 -18.60
C GLU A 84 -6.13 -14.58 -17.12
N PRO A 85 -7.09 -14.16 -16.28
CA PRO A 85 -6.85 -14.01 -14.85
C PRO A 85 -6.39 -15.33 -14.25
N VAL A 86 -5.52 -15.27 -13.24
CA VAL A 86 -5.12 -16.46 -12.48
C VAL A 86 -6.23 -16.81 -11.51
N THR A 87 -6.60 -18.09 -11.48
CA THR A 87 -7.56 -18.66 -10.54
C THR A 87 -6.84 -19.37 -9.40
N GLU A 88 -7.55 -19.65 -8.31
CA GLU A 88 -7.03 -20.47 -7.20
C GLU A 88 -6.58 -21.85 -7.71
N ASP A 89 -7.33 -22.45 -8.63
CA ASP A 89 -7.01 -23.75 -9.23
C ASP A 89 -5.65 -23.74 -9.95
N ASP A 90 -5.31 -22.62 -10.63
CA ASP A 90 -3.99 -22.45 -11.25
C ASP A 90 -2.86 -22.44 -10.22
N VAL A 91 -3.11 -21.91 -9.01
CA VAL A 91 -2.14 -21.90 -7.90
C VAL A 91 -1.97 -23.32 -7.37
N LEU A 92 -3.06 -24.01 -7.06
CA LEU A 92 -3.06 -25.36 -6.48
C LEU A 92 -2.39 -26.41 -7.39
N HIS A 93 -2.52 -26.27 -8.71
CA HIS A 93 -1.90 -27.18 -9.67
C HIS A 93 -0.42 -26.88 -9.94
N LYS A 94 0.13 -25.81 -9.37
CA LYS A 94 1.53 -25.43 -9.58
C LYS A 94 2.46 -26.18 -8.63
N ARG A 95 3.21 -27.13 -9.20
CA ARG A 95 4.15 -28.00 -8.47
C ARG A 95 5.19 -27.28 -7.61
N GLN A 96 5.63 -26.09 -8.04
CA GLN A 96 6.64 -25.30 -7.33
C GLN A 96 6.24 -23.84 -7.34
N LEU A 97 5.93 -23.35 -6.15
CA LEU A 97 5.62 -21.94 -5.87
C LEU A 97 6.88 -21.22 -5.40
N PRO A 98 6.94 -19.88 -5.55
CA PRO A 98 8.06 -19.10 -5.01
C PRO A 98 8.13 -19.25 -3.48
N THR A 99 9.33 -19.44 -2.93
CA THR A 99 9.56 -19.51 -1.48
C THR A 99 10.07 -18.17 -0.90
N PHE A 100 10.21 -17.13 -1.75
CA PHE A 100 10.67 -15.79 -1.37
C PHE A 100 11.98 -15.83 -0.56
N ASP A 101 13.03 -16.41 -1.15
CA ASP A 101 14.32 -16.67 -0.47
C ASP A 101 14.19 -17.54 0.79
N ASN A 102 13.31 -18.53 0.74
CA ASN A 102 12.95 -19.41 1.86
C ASN A 102 12.29 -18.68 3.05
N ALA A 103 11.77 -17.47 2.84
CA ALA A 103 10.98 -16.76 3.84
C ALA A 103 9.63 -17.44 4.09
N LEU A 104 9.06 -18.13 3.08
CA LEU A 104 7.80 -18.87 3.19
C LEU A 104 7.99 -20.35 2.84
N SER A 105 7.26 -21.20 3.54
CA SER A 105 7.10 -22.61 3.17
C SER A 105 6.26 -22.75 1.90
N GLN A 106 6.28 -23.93 1.26
CA GLN A 106 5.44 -24.16 0.08
C GLN A 106 3.95 -24.02 0.39
N GLU A 107 3.52 -24.49 1.56
CA GLU A 107 2.13 -24.37 2.05
C GLU A 107 1.76 -22.89 2.27
N ASP A 108 2.64 -22.12 2.92
CA ASP A 108 2.41 -20.69 3.14
C ASP A 108 2.34 -19.90 1.83
N SER A 109 3.20 -20.24 0.86
CA SER A 109 3.17 -19.62 -0.46
C SER A 109 1.90 -19.98 -1.24
N GLU A 110 1.42 -21.21 -1.14
CA GLU A 110 0.14 -21.63 -1.74
C GLU A 110 -1.02 -20.85 -1.15
N TYR A 111 -1.08 -20.75 0.18
CA TYR A 111 -2.11 -19.99 0.89
C TYR A 111 -2.08 -18.50 0.50
N LEU A 112 -0.91 -17.87 0.53
CA LEU A 112 -0.74 -16.46 0.19
C LEU A 112 -1.16 -16.17 -1.26
N LEU A 113 -0.70 -16.99 -2.22
CA LEU A 113 -1.00 -16.78 -3.63
C LEU A 113 -2.46 -17.08 -3.95
N SER A 114 -3.07 -18.08 -3.32
CA SER A 114 -4.50 -18.35 -3.41
C SER A 114 -5.32 -17.17 -2.89
N SER A 115 -4.89 -16.56 -1.78
CA SER A 115 -5.52 -15.35 -1.21
C SER A 115 -5.47 -14.14 -2.16
N LEU A 116 -4.45 -14.04 -3.01
CA LEU A 116 -4.40 -12.99 -4.05
C LEU A 116 -5.47 -13.20 -5.14
N THR A 117 -5.93 -14.42 -5.38
CA THR A 117 -6.95 -14.70 -6.40
C THR A 117 -8.35 -14.23 -6.00
N THR A 118 -8.59 -13.91 -4.73
CA THR A 118 -9.88 -13.45 -4.20
C THR A 118 -9.93 -11.92 -4.08
N PRO A 119 -10.47 -11.14 -5.04
CA PRO A 119 -10.22 -9.69 -5.10
C PRO A 119 -10.78 -8.90 -3.90
N TYR A 120 -11.95 -9.28 -3.38
CA TYR A 120 -12.64 -8.55 -2.31
C TYR A 120 -12.14 -8.90 -0.92
N MET A 121 -11.79 -10.16 -0.68
CA MET A 121 -11.30 -10.62 0.63
C MET A 121 -9.77 -10.55 0.72
N ARG A 122 -9.10 -10.12 -0.35
CA ARG A 122 -7.63 -10.10 -0.45
C ARG A 122 -6.99 -9.35 0.72
N ILE A 123 -7.44 -8.13 0.99
CA ILE A 123 -6.85 -7.27 2.02
C ILE A 123 -6.89 -7.93 3.40
N PRO A 124 -8.07 -8.29 3.97
CA PRO A 124 -8.12 -8.87 5.30
C PRO A 124 -7.41 -10.24 5.38
N ILE A 125 -7.48 -11.07 4.34
CA ILE A 125 -6.83 -12.40 4.35
C ILE A 125 -5.30 -12.27 4.31
N VAL A 126 -4.76 -11.44 3.41
CA VAL A 126 -3.30 -11.29 3.27
C VAL A 126 -2.70 -10.59 4.49
N VAL A 127 -3.36 -9.58 5.04
CA VAL A 127 -2.85 -8.89 6.25
C VAL A 127 -2.89 -9.84 7.45
N SER A 128 -3.98 -10.60 7.63
CA SER A 128 -4.09 -11.56 8.74
C SER A 128 -3.11 -12.74 8.62
N PHE A 129 -2.74 -13.15 7.40
CA PHE A 129 -1.69 -14.13 7.15
C PHE A 129 -0.35 -13.70 7.78
N PHE A 130 0.08 -12.46 7.55
CA PHE A 130 1.33 -11.95 8.15
C PHE A 130 1.20 -11.64 9.64
N ALA A 131 0.00 -11.37 10.16
CA ALA A 131 -0.27 -11.04 11.56
C ALA A 131 -0.17 -12.25 12.53
N THR A 132 0.89 -13.03 12.37
CA THR A 132 1.28 -14.16 13.23
C THR A 132 2.77 -14.04 13.56
N LYS A 133 3.15 -14.32 14.82
CA LYS A 133 4.52 -14.10 15.31
C LYS A 133 5.58 -14.77 14.44
N ASP A 134 5.29 -15.96 13.93
CA ASP A 134 6.23 -16.72 13.09
C ASP A 134 6.45 -16.05 11.72
N ARG A 135 5.40 -15.47 11.12
CA ARG A 135 5.44 -14.92 9.76
C ARG A 135 5.83 -13.45 9.69
N VAL A 136 5.86 -12.72 10.80
CA VAL A 136 6.37 -11.34 10.82
C VAL A 136 7.81 -11.26 10.29
N SER A 137 8.63 -12.27 10.62
CA SER A 137 10.01 -12.37 10.14
C SER A 137 10.14 -12.53 8.62
N ALA A 138 9.11 -13.06 7.95
CA ALA A 138 9.09 -13.20 6.49
C ALA A 138 9.12 -11.83 5.79
N LEU A 139 8.67 -10.76 6.47
CA LEU A 139 8.72 -9.39 5.96
C LEU A 139 10.15 -8.81 5.93
N LEU A 140 11.19 -9.57 6.28
CA LEU A 140 12.56 -9.24 5.87
C LEU A 140 12.73 -9.30 4.34
N ASN A 141 11.91 -10.11 3.66
CA ASN A 141 11.94 -10.21 2.22
C ASN A 141 11.25 -8.98 1.58
N GLN A 142 11.97 -8.28 0.71
CA GLN A 142 11.49 -7.05 0.09
C GLN A 142 10.34 -7.28 -0.90
N GLU A 143 10.28 -8.44 -1.56
CA GLU A 143 9.17 -8.77 -2.46
C GLU A 143 7.86 -8.95 -1.70
N LEU A 144 7.91 -9.57 -0.51
CA LEU A 144 6.75 -9.70 0.38
C LEU A 144 6.31 -8.34 0.94
N GLN A 145 7.24 -7.45 1.29
CA GLN A 145 6.91 -6.07 1.65
C GLN A 145 6.19 -5.33 0.51
N ASN A 146 6.71 -5.44 -0.72
CA ASN A 146 6.13 -4.79 -1.89
C ASN A 146 4.74 -5.38 -2.22
N LEU A 147 4.58 -6.70 -2.10
CA LEU A 147 3.31 -7.39 -2.27
C LEU A 147 2.28 -6.88 -1.25
N LEU A 148 2.62 -6.85 0.04
CA LEU A 148 1.71 -6.38 1.08
C LEU A 148 1.32 -4.90 0.89
N GLU A 149 2.27 -4.05 0.53
CA GLU A 149 2.00 -2.64 0.22
C GLU A 149 1.06 -2.50 -0.98
N SER A 150 1.29 -3.27 -2.05
CA SER A 150 0.44 -3.30 -3.24
C SER A 150 -0.97 -3.80 -2.92
N VAL A 151 -1.11 -4.85 -2.11
CA VAL A 151 -2.42 -5.37 -1.68
C VAL A 151 -3.24 -4.29 -0.98
N LEU A 152 -2.60 -3.48 -0.12
CA LEU A 152 -3.28 -2.45 0.66
C LEU A 152 -3.61 -1.20 -0.14
N PHE A 153 -2.69 -0.70 -0.97
CA PHE A 153 -2.82 0.64 -1.54
C PHE A 153 -3.13 0.70 -3.03
N GLU A 154 -3.18 -0.44 -3.73
CA GLU A 154 -3.63 -0.42 -5.11
C GLU A 154 -5.15 -0.22 -5.19
N PRO A 155 -5.62 0.74 -6.00
CA PRO A 155 -7.05 1.03 -6.10
C PRO A 155 -7.82 -0.08 -6.83
N MET A 156 -7.12 -0.98 -7.55
CA MET A 156 -7.69 -2.08 -8.30
C MET A 156 -8.74 -1.62 -9.33
N ARG A 157 -9.76 -2.42 -9.62
CA ARG A 157 -10.76 -2.08 -10.64
C ARG A 157 -11.61 -0.92 -10.14
N TRP A 158 -11.68 0.15 -10.92
CA TRP A 158 -12.52 1.30 -10.64
C TRP A 158 -13.92 1.09 -11.22
N THR A 159 -14.92 1.50 -10.46
CA THR A 159 -16.33 1.47 -10.86
C THR A 159 -16.98 2.75 -10.30
N PRO A 160 -17.79 3.48 -11.08
CA PRO A 160 -18.40 4.71 -10.61
C PRO A 160 -19.45 4.43 -9.51
N GLU A 161 -19.71 5.41 -8.63
CA GLU A 161 -20.68 5.27 -7.53
C GLU A 161 -22.10 4.92 -7.99
N ASN A 162 -22.47 5.36 -9.20
CA ASN A 162 -23.77 5.13 -9.82
C ASN A 162 -23.77 3.92 -10.77
N ALA A 163 -22.83 2.98 -10.60
CA ALA A 163 -22.80 1.77 -11.41
C ALA A 163 -24.05 0.91 -11.24
N ALA A 164 -24.32 0.08 -12.25
CA ALA A 164 -25.46 -0.81 -12.25
C ALA A 164 -25.35 -1.84 -11.11
N GLU A 165 -26.50 -2.14 -10.50
CA GLU A 165 -26.61 -3.11 -9.42
C GLU A 165 -26.15 -4.52 -9.86
N ILE A 166 -25.39 -5.20 -8.99
CA ILE A 166 -24.98 -6.58 -9.20
C ILE A 166 -26.17 -7.50 -8.91
N ARG A 167 -26.78 -8.07 -9.96
CA ARG A 167 -27.96 -8.95 -9.84
C ARG A 167 -27.66 -10.44 -9.75
N PHE A 168 -26.44 -10.85 -10.07
CA PHE A 168 -26.04 -12.26 -10.12
C PHE A 168 -24.68 -12.45 -9.45
N VAL A 169 -24.51 -13.57 -8.76
CA VAL A 169 -23.23 -14.01 -8.20
C VAL A 169 -22.90 -15.38 -8.83
N PRO A 170 -21.78 -15.51 -9.57
CA PRO A 170 -20.83 -14.45 -9.95
C PRO A 170 -21.42 -13.40 -10.89
N ALA A 171 -20.89 -12.17 -10.84
CA ALA A 171 -21.32 -11.09 -11.72
C ALA A 171 -20.95 -11.39 -13.19
N LYS A 172 -21.91 -11.21 -14.10
CA LYS A 172 -21.68 -11.41 -15.55
C LYS A 172 -20.71 -10.38 -16.13
N ASN A 173 -20.80 -9.14 -15.66
CA ASN A 173 -19.84 -8.09 -15.98
C ASN A 173 -18.95 -7.82 -14.77
N GLN A 174 -17.67 -8.15 -14.91
CA GLN A 174 -16.66 -7.97 -13.86
C GLN A 174 -16.35 -6.47 -13.59
N ASP A 175 -16.71 -5.56 -14.50
CA ASP A 175 -16.53 -4.11 -14.33
C ASP A 175 -17.52 -3.49 -13.35
N LEU A 176 -18.58 -4.22 -12.99
CA LEU A 176 -19.51 -3.83 -11.93
C LEU A 176 -18.94 -4.13 -10.53
N VAL A 177 -17.87 -4.91 -10.47
CA VAL A 177 -17.29 -5.50 -9.24
C VAL A 177 -16.01 -4.74 -8.86
N GLY A 178 -15.97 -3.43 -9.11
CA GLY A 178 -14.90 -2.53 -8.69
C GLY A 178 -15.36 -1.50 -7.66
N CYS A 179 -14.45 -0.61 -7.25
CA CYS A 179 -14.70 0.37 -6.20
C CYS A 179 -14.32 1.79 -6.66
N PRO A 180 -15.16 2.81 -6.40
CA PRO A 180 -14.89 4.19 -6.83
C PRO A 180 -13.70 4.83 -6.10
N HIS A 181 -13.47 4.43 -4.85
CA HIS A 181 -12.44 5.00 -3.96
C HIS A 181 -11.29 4.02 -3.65
N GLY A 182 -11.23 2.89 -4.37
CA GLY A 182 -10.27 1.82 -4.12
C GLY A 182 -10.68 0.85 -3.00
N LEU A 183 -10.03 -0.31 -2.97
CA LEU A 183 -10.40 -1.42 -2.08
C LEU A 183 -10.19 -1.11 -0.60
N LEU A 184 -9.15 -0.36 -0.23
CA LEU A 184 -8.88 -0.05 1.18
C LEU A 184 -9.99 0.80 1.81
N LEU A 185 -10.47 1.82 1.13
CA LEU A 185 -11.59 2.62 1.63
C LEU A 185 -12.88 1.80 1.69
N ASN A 186 -13.10 0.94 0.70
CA ASN A 186 -14.22 -0.01 0.71
C ASN A 186 -14.14 -0.96 1.93
N GLU A 187 -12.96 -1.50 2.24
CA GLU A 187 -12.75 -2.39 3.39
C GLU A 187 -12.95 -1.65 4.72
N LEU A 188 -12.37 -0.46 4.88
CA LEU A 188 -12.56 0.37 6.08
C LEU A 188 -14.02 0.75 6.29
N GLU A 189 -14.76 0.93 5.19
CA GLU A 189 -16.18 1.18 5.27
C GLU A 189 -16.95 -0.08 5.62
N HIS A 190 -16.73 -1.22 4.99
CA HIS A 190 -17.65 -2.35 5.13
C HIS A 190 -17.23 -3.38 6.20
N ALA A 191 -15.93 -3.58 6.43
CA ALA A 191 -15.40 -4.61 7.34
C ALA A 191 -14.04 -4.21 7.98
N PRO A 192 -13.96 -3.12 8.75
CA PRO A 192 -12.68 -2.60 9.25
C PRO A 192 -11.99 -3.52 10.28
N ASP A 193 -12.74 -4.34 11.02
CA ASP A 193 -12.23 -4.98 12.24
C ASP A 193 -11.07 -5.94 11.98
N ILE A 194 -11.17 -6.82 10.98
CA ILE A 194 -10.13 -7.83 10.70
C ILE A 194 -8.86 -7.14 10.24
N LEU A 195 -9.00 -6.17 9.32
CA LEU A 195 -7.88 -5.40 8.79
C LEU A 195 -7.16 -4.61 9.90
N LEU A 196 -7.88 -3.77 10.64
CA LEU A 196 -7.27 -2.84 11.60
C LEU A 196 -6.66 -3.59 12.79
N ASN A 197 -7.33 -4.61 13.31
CA ASN A 197 -6.77 -5.45 14.37
C ASN A 197 -5.52 -6.20 13.90
N SER A 198 -5.54 -6.76 12.68
CA SER A 198 -4.38 -7.47 12.13
C SER A 198 -3.20 -6.52 11.88
N MET A 199 -3.45 -5.29 11.42
CA MET A 199 -2.41 -4.27 11.21
C MET A 199 -1.74 -3.84 12.52
N VAL A 200 -2.53 -3.61 13.57
CA VAL A 200 -2.00 -3.27 14.91
C VAL A 200 -1.21 -4.44 15.48
N LYS A 201 -1.77 -5.66 15.41
CA LYS A 201 -1.11 -6.89 15.88
C LYS A 201 0.21 -7.12 15.15
N LEU A 202 0.21 -7.05 13.82
CA LEU A 202 1.41 -7.21 12.99
C LEU A 202 2.50 -6.21 13.36
N THR A 203 2.12 -4.96 13.59
CA THR A 203 3.07 -3.91 14.02
C THR A 203 3.65 -4.23 15.40
N ARG A 204 2.80 -4.61 16.37
CA ARG A 204 3.24 -4.99 17.72
C ARG A 204 4.17 -6.21 17.72
N ASP A 205 3.80 -7.25 16.99
CA ASP A 205 4.62 -8.46 16.84
C ASP A 205 6.01 -8.12 16.24
N ALA A 206 6.09 -7.12 15.34
CA ALA A 206 7.38 -6.64 14.84
C ALA A 206 8.16 -5.81 15.85
N LEU A 207 7.49 -4.98 16.67
CA LEU A 207 8.14 -4.23 17.75
C LEU A 207 8.76 -5.17 18.80
N GLU A 208 8.15 -6.34 19.05
CA GLU A 208 8.74 -7.37 19.93
C GLU A 208 10.09 -7.91 19.40
N LEU A 209 10.36 -7.81 18.09
CA LEU A 209 11.64 -8.19 17.48
C LEU A 209 12.75 -7.14 17.67
N ASN A 210 12.45 -6.01 18.34
CA ASN A 210 13.42 -4.98 18.61
C ASN A 210 14.50 -5.48 19.59
N THR A 211 15.76 -5.47 19.14
CA THR A 211 16.92 -5.83 19.97
C THR A 211 17.53 -4.62 20.70
N GLY A 212 16.95 -3.43 20.53
CA GLY A 212 17.44 -2.17 21.08
C GLY A 212 18.51 -1.50 20.22
N SER A 213 18.92 -2.11 19.10
CA SER A 213 19.91 -1.55 18.17
C SER A 213 19.31 -1.30 16.79
N TYR A 214 19.64 -0.15 16.20
CA TYR A 214 19.16 0.25 14.87
C TYR A 214 19.86 -0.47 13.71
N SER A 215 20.93 -1.22 13.97
CA SER A 215 21.65 -2.02 12.96
C SER A 215 21.11 -3.44 12.80
N SER A 216 20.09 -3.81 13.58
CA SER A 216 19.43 -5.10 13.50
C SER A 216 18.65 -5.26 12.19
N SER A 217 18.54 -6.50 11.70
CA SER A 217 17.68 -6.80 10.55
C SER A 217 16.21 -6.46 10.83
N SER A 218 15.75 -6.62 12.08
CA SER A 218 14.38 -6.29 12.51
C SER A 218 14.02 -4.81 12.36
N THR A 219 15.01 -3.90 12.32
CA THR A 219 14.78 -2.47 12.07
C THR A 219 14.08 -2.25 10.74
N THR A 220 14.42 -3.01 9.70
CA THR A 220 13.79 -2.87 8.38
C THR A 220 12.30 -3.22 8.40
N ILE A 221 11.92 -4.27 9.12
CA ILE A 221 10.54 -4.72 9.30
C ILE A 221 9.73 -3.66 10.05
N ILE A 222 10.29 -3.17 11.17
CA ILE A 222 9.63 -2.18 12.04
C ILE A 222 9.37 -0.89 11.27
N LEU A 223 10.38 -0.37 10.56
CA LEU A 223 10.23 0.84 9.75
C LEU A 223 9.18 0.67 8.63
N PHE A 224 9.20 -0.48 7.97
CA PHE A 224 8.21 -0.82 6.94
C PHE A 224 6.78 -0.82 7.49
N LEU A 225 6.54 -1.50 8.61
CA LEU A 225 5.21 -1.61 9.21
C LEU A 225 4.71 -0.30 9.81
N ILE A 226 5.59 0.51 10.42
CA ILE A 226 5.24 1.87 10.88
C ILE A 226 4.75 2.72 9.70
N ARG A 227 5.45 2.68 8.56
CA ARG A 227 5.04 3.39 7.34
C ARG A 227 3.71 2.88 6.80
N LEU A 228 3.51 1.57 6.79
CA LEU A 228 2.29 0.90 6.31
C LEU A 228 1.09 1.27 7.19
N LEU A 229 1.20 1.11 8.51
CA LEU A 229 0.18 1.44 9.49
C LEU A 229 -0.16 2.94 9.49
N SER A 230 0.84 3.82 9.38
CA SER A 230 0.63 5.26 9.19
C SER A 230 -0.14 5.55 7.90
N GLY A 231 0.11 4.77 6.84
CA GLY A 231 -0.66 4.81 5.60
C GLY A 231 -2.14 4.51 5.84
N VAL A 232 -2.44 3.37 6.44
CA VAL A 232 -3.82 2.94 6.77
C VAL A 232 -4.52 3.96 7.69
N HIS A 233 -3.83 4.47 8.71
CA HIS A 233 -4.37 5.51 9.60
C HIS A 233 -4.82 6.75 8.83
N ARG A 234 -4.09 7.19 7.80
CA ARG A 234 -4.49 8.34 6.98
C ARG A 234 -5.79 8.09 6.21
N PHE A 235 -6.00 6.89 5.68
CA PHE A 235 -7.25 6.52 5.01
C PHE A 235 -8.42 6.48 6.00
N LEU A 236 -8.18 5.97 7.22
CA LEU A 236 -9.16 5.99 8.30
C LEU A 236 -9.55 7.42 8.71
N THR A 237 -8.55 8.29 8.93
CA THR A 237 -8.78 9.71 9.25
C THR A 237 -9.53 10.43 8.13
N TYR A 238 -9.16 10.17 6.88
CA TYR A 238 -9.88 10.69 5.70
C TYR A 238 -11.35 10.26 5.70
N LEU A 239 -11.62 8.97 5.92
CA LEU A 239 -12.99 8.44 6.00
C LEU A 239 -13.80 9.13 7.12
N LEU A 240 -13.22 9.28 8.31
CA LEU A 240 -13.85 9.96 9.45
C LEU A 240 -14.11 11.45 9.20
N THR A 241 -13.26 12.12 8.41
CA THR A 241 -13.35 13.57 8.14
C THR A 241 -14.35 13.87 7.02
N GLU A 242 -14.29 13.14 5.91
CA GLU A 242 -15.04 13.46 4.69
C GLU A 242 -16.44 12.84 4.67
N LYS A 243 -16.63 11.63 5.21
CA LYS A 243 -17.97 10.99 5.26
C LYS A 243 -18.77 11.47 6.46
N LYS A 244 -19.54 12.53 6.24
CA LYS A 244 -20.45 13.09 7.26
C LYS A 244 -21.61 12.13 7.60
N ASP A 245 -22.06 11.35 6.62
CA ASP A 245 -23.23 10.44 6.73
C ASP A 245 -22.90 9.05 7.29
N LEU A 246 -21.71 8.87 7.88
CA LEU A 246 -21.36 7.65 8.60
C LEU A 246 -22.32 7.45 9.79
N ASP A 247 -22.91 6.25 9.88
CA ASP A 247 -23.70 5.83 11.03
C ASP A 247 -22.94 6.06 12.34
N GLY A 248 -23.63 6.55 13.37
CA GLY A 248 -23.04 6.96 14.64
C GLY A 248 -22.38 5.80 15.40
N ALA A 249 -22.93 4.59 15.31
CA ALA A 249 -22.32 3.41 15.93
C ALA A 249 -21.03 3.01 15.20
N LYS A 250 -21.08 2.97 13.86
CA LYS A 250 -19.93 2.68 13.02
C LYS A 250 -18.80 3.71 13.17
N ARG A 251 -19.13 5.01 13.25
CA ARG A 251 -18.14 6.07 13.50
C ARG A 251 -17.40 5.82 14.81
N LYS A 252 -18.09 5.45 15.89
CA LYS A 252 -17.44 5.12 17.18
C LYS A 252 -16.48 3.93 17.08
N ILE A 253 -16.84 2.90 16.32
CA ILE A 253 -15.96 1.73 16.08
C ILE A 253 -14.68 2.18 15.36
N LEU A 254 -14.82 2.98 14.30
CA LEU A 254 -13.69 3.51 13.55
C LEU A 254 -12.81 4.46 14.37
N GLU A 255 -13.40 5.30 15.24
CA GLU A 255 -12.68 6.16 16.18
C GLU A 255 -11.92 5.36 17.23
N ALA A 256 -12.50 4.26 17.73
CA ALA A 256 -11.83 3.36 18.67
C ALA A 256 -10.60 2.69 18.03
N HIS A 257 -10.74 2.19 16.79
CA HIS A 257 -9.61 1.68 16.02
C HIS A 257 -8.57 2.77 15.74
N GLY A 258 -9.01 3.97 15.41
CA GLY A 258 -8.11 5.12 15.21
C GLY A 258 -7.28 5.38 16.46
N THR A 259 -7.91 5.41 17.63
CA THR A 259 -7.23 5.59 18.92
C THR A 259 -6.21 4.48 19.18
N GLU A 260 -6.56 3.23 18.89
CA GLU A 260 -5.66 2.09 19.09
C GLU A 260 -4.44 2.13 18.16
N ILE A 261 -4.63 2.53 16.90
CA ILE A 261 -3.53 2.75 15.95
C ILE A 261 -2.63 3.90 16.43
N GLN A 262 -3.21 4.99 16.91
CA GLN A 262 -2.44 6.11 17.45
C GLN A 262 -1.58 5.70 18.64
N LYS A 263 -2.14 4.91 19.56
CA LYS A 263 -1.39 4.33 20.68
C LYS A 263 -0.22 3.48 20.20
N CYS A 264 -0.45 2.56 19.26
CA CYS A 264 0.62 1.72 18.71
C CYS A 264 1.73 2.55 18.03
N LEU A 265 1.36 3.62 17.32
CA LEU A 265 2.31 4.49 16.62
C LEU A 265 3.07 5.46 17.56
N LEU A 266 2.38 6.08 18.52
CA LEU A 266 2.94 7.15 19.37
C LEU A 266 3.49 6.68 20.70
N ASP A 267 2.84 5.71 21.32
CA ASP A 267 3.22 5.26 22.66
C ASP A 267 4.19 4.08 22.57
N GLU A 268 4.02 3.22 21.56
CA GLU A 268 4.84 2.00 21.41
C GLU A 268 5.97 2.20 20.39
N SER A 269 5.68 2.71 19.18
CA SER A 269 6.68 2.79 18.09
C SER A 269 7.62 4.00 18.20
N ARG A 270 7.09 5.19 18.55
CA ARG A 270 7.88 6.43 18.61
C ARG A 270 9.07 6.35 19.57
N PRO A 271 8.96 5.83 20.82
CA PRO A 271 10.12 5.76 21.72
C PRO A 271 11.28 4.96 21.12
N ILE A 272 10.99 3.87 20.40
CA ILE A 272 12.00 3.06 19.72
C ILE A 272 12.69 3.86 18.60
N LEU A 273 11.92 4.58 17.78
CA LEU A 273 12.50 5.42 16.73
C LEU A 273 13.37 6.55 17.29
N VAL A 274 12.92 7.21 18.36
CA VAL A 274 13.70 8.27 19.04
C VAL A 274 14.99 7.70 19.62
N GLN A 275 14.93 6.53 20.25
CA GLN A 275 16.11 5.85 20.78
C GLN A 275 17.10 5.50 19.66
N TRP A 276 16.64 4.93 18.55
CA TRP A 276 17.47 4.61 17.39
C TRP A 276 18.07 5.85 16.72
N GLU A 277 17.31 6.93 16.65
CA GLU A 277 17.76 8.21 16.12
C GLU A 277 18.92 8.78 16.98
N GLN A 278 18.77 8.78 18.30
CA GLN A 278 19.83 9.19 19.23
C GLN A 278 21.09 8.32 19.11
N GLN A 279 20.92 6.99 18.99
CA GLN A 279 22.05 6.09 18.77
C GLN A 279 22.78 6.38 17.46
N ALA A 280 22.03 6.61 16.36
CA ALA A 280 22.62 6.94 15.06
C ALA A 280 23.37 8.28 15.10
N GLN A 281 22.83 9.28 15.79
CA GLN A 281 23.52 10.56 16.02
C GLN A 281 24.83 10.38 16.79
N GLN A 282 24.81 9.62 17.89
CA GLN A 282 26.01 9.34 18.69
C GLN A 282 27.10 8.63 17.88
N GLN A 283 26.70 7.78 16.93
CA GLN A 283 27.62 7.07 16.03
C GLN A 283 28.00 7.88 14.77
N ASN A 284 27.51 9.12 14.63
CA ASN A 284 27.65 9.96 13.43
C ASN A 284 27.15 9.29 12.13
N ASP A 285 26.18 8.37 12.22
CA ASP A 285 25.53 7.76 11.07
C ASP A 285 24.39 8.65 10.56
N LEU A 286 24.78 9.62 9.70
CA LEU A 286 23.85 10.57 9.10
C LEU A 286 22.74 9.89 8.30
N ARG A 287 23.04 8.78 7.61
CA ARG A 287 22.06 8.10 6.76
C ARG A 287 20.95 7.49 7.61
N SER A 288 21.32 6.75 8.65
CA SER A 288 20.35 6.13 9.55
C SER A 288 19.56 7.18 10.33
N SER A 289 20.22 8.24 10.82
CA SER A 289 19.52 9.36 11.47
C SER A 289 18.49 10.02 10.53
N CYS A 290 18.82 10.27 9.26
CA CYS A 290 17.85 10.78 8.29
C CYS A 290 16.67 9.83 8.06
N ILE A 291 16.92 8.52 8.00
CA ILE A 291 15.86 7.51 7.84
C ILE A 291 14.92 7.54 9.05
N MET A 292 15.44 7.55 10.27
CA MET A 292 14.62 7.59 11.49
C MET A 292 13.79 8.88 11.56
N ASN A 293 14.41 10.03 11.28
CA ASN A 293 13.73 11.32 11.24
C ASN A 293 12.62 11.36 10.17
N ALA A 294 12.83 10.74 9.01
CA ALA A 294 11.79 10.63 7.99
C ALA A 294 10.58 9.80 8.48
N HIS A 295 10.82 8.70 9.21
CA HIS A 295 9.73 7.90 9.78
C HIS A 295 9.00 8.62 10.92
N LEU A 296 9.73 9.34 11.78
CA LEU A 296 9.13 10.24 12.77
C LEU A 296 8.26 11.31 12.12
N ALA A 297 8.70 11.91 11.01
CA ALA A 297 7.89 12.88 10.26
C ALA A 297 6.61 12.25 9.66
N VAL A 298 6.69 11.00 9.16
CA VAL A 298 5.52 10.26 8.67
C VAL A 298 4.53 9.99 9.79
N LEU A 299 5.00 9.60 10.97
CA LEU A 299 4.18 9.41 12.17
C LEU A 299 3.41 10.69 12.53
N TYR A 300 4.13 11.81 12.71
CA TYR A 300 3.50 13.08 13.11
C TYR A 300 2.54 13.65 12.07
N ARG A 301 2.86 13.50 10.77
CA ARG A 301 1.98 13.98 9.71
C ARG A 301 0.62 13.26 9.69
N GLY A 302 0.58 11.99 10.10
CA GLY A 302 -0.64 11.19 10.12
C GLY A 302 -1.68 11.62 11.16
N LEU A 303 -1.32 12.48 12.11
CA LEU A 303 -2.07 12.75 13.34
C LEU A 303 -2.70 14.15 13.41
N GLY A 304 -2.49 14.98 12.40
CA GLY A 304 -2.97 16.36 12.36
C GLY A 304 -2.19 17.31 13.29
N PRO A 305 -2.48 18.63 13.28
CA PRO A 305 -1.67 19.62 14.00
C PRO A 305 -1.75 19.51 15.54
N GLN A 306 -2.82 18.91 16.07
CA GLN A 306 -3.10 18.87 17.51
C GLN A 306 -2.17 17.92 18.28
N SER A 307 -1.53 16.97 17.61
CA SER A 307 -0.59 16.02 18.22
C SER A 307 0.87 16.50 18.23
N MET A 308 1.16 17.67 17.64
CA MET A 308 2.52 18.24 17.59
C MET A 308 2.87 19.09 18.82
N SER A 309 1.96 19.23 19.78
CA SER A 309 2.27 19.78 21.10
C SER A 309 2.66 18.63 22.04
N LEU A 310 3.94 18.23 22.02
CA LEU A 310 4.70 17.57 23.09
C LEU A 310 6.12 17.26 22.60
#